data_AF-A0A5B7UEZ0-F1
#
_entry.id   AF-A0A5B7UEZ0-F1
#
_cell.length_a   1.000
_cell.length_b   1.000
_cell.length_c   1.000
_cell.angle_alpha   90.00
_cell.angle_beta   90.00
_cell.angle_gamma   90.00
#
_symmetry.space_group_name_H-M   'P 1'
#
loop_
_entity.id
_entity.type
_entity.pdbx_description
1 polymer ?
#
loop_
_entity_poly.entity_id
_entity_poly.type
_entity_poly.pdbx_seq_one_letter_code
_entity_poly.pdbx_strand_id
1 'polypeptide(L)'
;MMILALYKIKTVNYQSLANVFDSSTSTESSLRRIQRFMADFDLPMMLISKFIFNILPCKNDLILVLDRTNFDRNDSLGMVL
;
A
#
# COMPACT_ATOMS: atom_id res chain seq x y z
N MET A 1 6.43 3.58 -10.14
CA MET A 1 5.07 4.13 -10.29
C MET A 1 4.26 4.05 -8.99
N MET A 2 3.96 2.86 -8.46
CA MET A 2 3.13 2.75 -7.24
C MET A 2 3.77 3.30 -5.95
N ILE A 3 5.00 2.91 -5.60
CA ILE A 3 5.68 3.37 -4.37
C ILE A 3 5.89 4.90 -4.39
N LEU A 4 6.24 5.46 -5.55
CA LEU A 4 6.40 6.91 -5.72
C LEU A 4 5.07 7.66 -5.62
N ALA A 5 3.99 7.09 -6.17
CA ALA A 5 2.65 7.66 -6.03
C ALA A 5 2.19 7.65 -4.55
N LEU A 6 2.47 6.55 -3.82
CA LEU A 6 2.23 6.45 -2.38
C LEU A 6 3.07 7.44 -1.58
N TYR A 7 4.31 7.71 -1.97
CA TYR A 7 5.13 8.73 -1.34
C TYR A 7 4.58 10.15 -1.56
N LYS A 8 4.00 10.41 -2.74
CA LYS A 8 3.46 11.73 -3.12
C LYS A 8 2.11 12.04 -2.46
N ILE A 9 1.32 11.04 -2.08
CA ILE A 9 0.02 11.23 -1.42
C ILE A 9 0.06 10.82 0.06
N LYS A 10 -0.47 11.65 0.96
CA LYS A 10 -0.49 11.33 2.41
C LYS A 10 -1.72 10.53 2.86
N THR A 11 -2.76 10.46 2.03
CA THR A 11 -4.02 9.74 2.33
C THR A 11 -4.38 8.85 1.14
N VAL A 12 -4.59 7.56 1.39
CA VAL A 12 -4.70 6.54 0.34
C VAL A 12 -6.16 6.15 0.08
N ASN A 13 -6.83 6.89 -0.80
CA ASN A 13 -7.95 6.32 -1.55
C ASN A 13 -7.49 6.00 -2.99
N TYR A 14 -8.09 5.01 -3.63
CA TYR A 14 -7.64 4.55 -4.94
C TYR A 14 -7.81 5.58 -6.06
N GLN A 15 -8.77 6.50 -5.95
CA GLN A 15 -8.99 7.56 -6.93
C GLN A 15 -7.87 8.61 -6.89
N SER A 16 -7.51 9.08 -5.69
CA SER A 16 -6.39 9.98 -5.45
C SER A 16 -5.08 9.34 -5.91
N LEU A 17 -4.91 8.04 -5.68
CA LEU A 17 -3.74 7.31 -6.17
C LEU A 17 -3.73 7.25 -7.71
N ALA A 18 -4.85 6.91 -8.36
CA ALA A 18 -4.97 6.84 -9.81
C ALA A 18 -4.66 8.16 -10.53
N ASN A 19 -5.03 9.29 -9.93
CA ASN A 19 -4.78 10.63 -10.47
C ASN A 19 -3.30 11.03 -10.44
N VAL A 20 -2.50 10.44 -9.56
CA VAL A 20 -1.10 10.82 -9.35
C VAL A 20 -0.14 9.94 -10.17
N PHE A 21 -0.63 8.87 -10.80
CA PHE A 21 0.16 8.12 -11.76
C PHE A 21 0.43 8.99 -12.99
N ASP A 22 1.68 9.44 -13.14
CA ASP A 22 2.21 10.04 -14.37
C ASP A 22 2.24 8.98 -15.48
N SER A 23 1.08 8.76 -16.10
CA SER A 23 0.87 7.79 -17.17
C SER A 23 0.12 8.45 -18.31
N SER A 24 0.40 8.03 -19.55
CA SER A 24 -0.33 8.46 -20.75
C SER A 24 -1.75 7.84 -20.85
N THR A 25 -2.19 7.12 -19.81
CA THR A 25 -3.46 6.39 -19.78
C THR A 25 -4.51 7.14 -18.95
N SER A 26 -5.79 6.95 -19.29
CA SER A 26 -6.88 7.57 -18.54
C SER A 26 -6.85 7.20 -17.06
N THR A 27 -7.23 8.13 -16.19
CA THR A 27 -7.34 7.89 -14.73
C THR A 27 -8.17 6.65 -14.42
N GLU A 28 -9.26 6.42 -15.15
CA GLU A 28 -10.12 5.25 -14.95
C GLU A 28 -9.38 3.93 -15.22
N SER A 29 -8.52 3.91 -16.24
CA SER A 29 -7.66 2.75 -16.53
C SER A 29 -6.67 2.49 -15.39
N SER A 30 -6.09 3.56 -14.85
CA SER A 30 -5.19 3.48 -13.69
C SER A 30 -5.91 3.00 -12.43
N LEU A 31 -7.14 3.46 -12.20
CA LEU A 31 -7.98 3.02 -11.08
C LEU A 31 -8.26 1.52 -11.15
N ARG A 32 -8.70 1.01 -12.31
CA ARG A 32 -8.95 -0.43 -12.50
C ARG A 32 -7.70 -1.27 -12.31
N ARG A 33 -6.53 -0.78 -12.73
CA ARG A 33 -5.23 -1.46 -12.50
C ARG A 33 -4.89 -1.53 -11.01
N ILE A 34 -5.08 -0.45 -10.26
CA ILE A 34 -4.87 -0.42 -8.80
C ILE A 34 -5.81 -1.40 -8.12
N GLN A 35 -7.10 -1.40 -8.48
CA GLN A 35 -8.09 -2.31 -7.89
C GLN A 35 -7.76 -3.79 -8.15
N ARG A 36 -7.40 -4.15 -9.39
CA ARG A 36 -6.97 -5.53 -9.71
C ARG A 36 -5.71 -5.92 -8.98
N PHE A 37 -4.72 -5.01 -8.94
CA PHE A 37 -3.51 -5.24 -8.16
C PHE A 37 -3.86 -5.51 -6.70
N MET A 38 -4.65 -4.66 -6.04
CA MET A 38 -4.98 -4.87 -4.62
C MET A 38 -5.87 -6.09 -4.36
N ALA A 39 -6.66 -6.54 -5.34
CA ALA A 39 -7.49 -7.74 -5.21
C ALA A 39 -6.68 -9.04 -5.33
N ASP A 40 -5.72 -9.08 -6.25
CA ASP A 40 -5.00 -10.30 -6.60
C ASP A 40 -3.60 -10.38 -5.98
N PHE A 41 -3.08 -9.26 -5.48
CA PHE A 41 -1.73 -9.19 -4.94
C PHE A 41 -1.70 -9.69 -3.51
N ASP A 42 -1.10 -10.87 -3.33
CA ASP A 42 -0.59 -11.26 -2.03
C ASP A 42 0.62 -10.38 -1.70
N LEU A 43 0.66 -9.89 -0.46
CA LEU A 43 1.74 -9.04 0.05
C LEU A 43 2.48 -9.85 1.12
N PRO A 44 3.46 -10.69 0.74
CA PRO A 44 4.05 -11.65 1.65
C PRO A 44 4.86 -10.90 2.70
N MET A 45 4.53 -11.11 3.97
CA MET A 45 5.17 -10.38 5.07
C MET A 45 6.69 -10.53 5.06
N MET A 46 7.20 -11.71 4.71
CA MET A 46 8.63 -11.98 4.54
C MET A 46 9.31 -11.03 3.53
N LEU A 47 8.64 -10.75 2.41
CA LEU A 47 9.15 -9.85 1.38
C LEU A 47 9.16 -8.40 1.87
N ILE A 48 8.08 -7.97 2.55
CA ILE A 48 7.99 -6.65 3.17
C ILE A 48 9.11 -6.46 4.20
N SER A 49 9.30 -7.44 5.09
CA SER A 49 10.34 -7.38 6.12
C SER A 49 11.71 -7.18 5.49
N LYS A 50 12.08 -8.01 4.50
CA LYS A 50 13.36 -7.88 3.78
C LYS A 50 13.50 -6.52 3.11
N PHE A 51 12.44 -6.02 2.48
CA PHE A 51 12.43 -4.71 1.85
C PHE A 51 12.68 -3.58 2.85
N ILE A 52 11.97 -3.57 3.99
CA ILE A 52 12.16 -2.58 5.06
C ILE A 52 13.61 -2.63 5.58
N PHE A 53 14.11 -3.82 5.93
CA PHE A 53 15.47 -3.98 6.43
C PHE A 53 16.53 -3.53 5.43
N ASN A 54 16.30 -3.71 4.13
CA ASN A 54 17.22 -3.25 3.09
C ASN A 54 17.28 -1.72 2.97
N ILE A 55 16.16 -1.02 3.22
CA ILE A 55 16.08 0.45 3.17
C ILE A 55 16.67 1.10 4.42
N LEU A 56 16.80 0.38 5.54
CA LEU A 56 17.38 0.95 6.76
C LEU A 56 18.81 1.45 6.49
N PRO A 57 19.09 2.75 6.78
CA PRO A 57 20.39 3.35 6.53
C PRO A 57 21.49 2.75 7.41
N CYS A 58 21.13 2.27 8.59
CA CYS A 58 22.02 1.58 9.52
C CYS A 58 21.38 0.26 9.98
N LYS A 59 22.18 -0.80 10.10
CA LYS A 59 21.71 -2.17 10.40
C LYS A 59 22.28 -2.75 11.70
N ASN A 60 23.16 -2.02 12.38
CA ASN A 60 23.68 -2.37 13.71
C ASN A 60 22.79 -1.77 14.81
N ASP A 61 22.90 -2.33 16.01
CA ASP A 61 22.28 -1.80 17.26
C ASP A 61 20.79 -1.49 17.14
N LEU A 62 20.06 -2.28 16.35
CA LEU A 62 18.63 -2.10 16.11
C LEU A 62 17.82 -2.48 17.35
N ILE A 63 16.92 -1.59 17.76
CA ILE A 63 15.94 -1.85 18.82
C ILE A 63 14.60 -2.17 18.17
N LEU A 64 14.06 -3.36 18.46
CA LEU A 64 12.72 -3.74 18.03
C LEU A 64 11.68 -3.15 18.99
N VAL A 65 10.90 -2.19 18.50
CA VAL A 65 9.74 -1.65 19.21
C VAL A 65 8.48 -2.20 18.56
N LEU A 66 7.66 -2.91 19.33
CA LEU A 66 6.38 -3.47 18.87
C LEU A 66 5.23 -2.75 19.56
N ASP A 67 4.27 -2.27 18.77
CA ASP A 67 2.99 -1.77 19.27
C ASP A 67 1.88 -2.80 19.05
N ARG A 68 0.94 -2.89 19.99
CA ARG A 68 -0.23 -3.78 19.88
C ARG A 68 -1.36 -3.02 19.19
N THR A 69 -1.21 -2.73 17.92
CA THR A 69 -2.28 -2.13 17.11
C THR A 69 -3.33 -3.21 16.77
N ASN A 70 -4.57 -3.02 17.23
CA ASN A 70 -5.72 -3.81 16.75
C ASN A 70 -6.41 -3.05 15.62
N PHE A 71 -6.62 -3.69 14.48
CA PHE A 71 -7.39 -3.11 13.39
C PHE A 71 -8.84 -3.56 13.54
N ASP A 72 -9.66 -2.73 14.18
CA ASP A 72 -11.10 -2.98 14.31
C ASP A 72 -11.76 -2.84 12.94
N ARG A 73 -11.98 -3.97 12.28
CA ARG A 73 -12.76 -4.04 11.05
C ARG A 73 -14.22 -4.14 11.45
N ASN A 74 -14.89 -2.99 11.60
CA ASN A 74 -16.33 -2.95 11.87
C ASN A 74 -17.11 -3.37 10.61
N ASP A 75 -17.15 -4.67 10.33
CA ASP A 75 -17.87 -5.28 9.19
C ASP A 75 -19.40 -5.38 9.47
N SER A 76 -20.02 -4.25 9.81
CA SER A 76 -21.48 -4.14 9.98
C SER A 76 -22.20 -3.59 8.74
N LEU A 77 -21.62 -3.70 7.54
CA LEU A 77 -22.29 -3.37 6.27
C LEU A 77 -22.02 -4.48 5.27
N GLY A 78 -23.11 -5.15 4.88
CA GLY A 78 -23.14 -6.38 4.12
C GLY A 78 -22.51 -6.31 2.74
N MET A 79 -22.36 -7.52 2.18
CA MET A 79 -21.98 -7.81 0.82
C MET A 79 -22.49 -6.76 -0.19
N VAL A 80 -21.55 -6.05 -0.81
CA VAL A 80 -21.67 -5.64 -2.20
C VAL A 80 -20.28 -5.86 -2.83
N LEU A 81 -20.09 -7.08 -3.36
CA LEU A 81 -19.29 -7.27 -4.56
C LEU A 81 -20.08 -6.70 -5.74
#